data_AF-A0A7Y3AHP1-F1
#
_entry.id   AF-A0A7Y3AHP1-F1
#
_cell.length_a   1.000
_cell.length_b   1.000
_cell.length_c   1.000
_cell.angle_alpha   90.00
_cell.angle_beta   90.00
_cell.angle_gamma   90.00
#
_symmetry.space_group_name_H-M   'P 1'
#
loop_
_entity.id
_entity.type
_entity.pdbx_description
1 polymer ?
#
loop_
_entity_poly.entity_id
_entity_poly.type
_entity_poly.pdbx_seq_one_letter_code
_entity_poly.pdbx_strand_id
1 'polypeptide(L)'
;MRIKQTVLTILLVVLSVSPAAASSQTAKIKTMGGGSEVYLVRKADNFIILYDRSGSMGDILKGTVMTELAAQRKILIEKNATLPDMNWQAGIYSFTPANGFDNLVTYYPMQQYDKKRFSRTLSLMPREPKGATLLQQGLTELDQVLAKMSGKTVIFLFSDGQYTPVESIKSPGALAKGLALRHDLCFAVVNTGAEKKGFKAIKAIASANECSYMVSIDELLGNPEWMTNSLFSVVEKKPVGATDFSLGYEWQNILFDFDKSDVKAEYHEVLAKVGAFMKEYPKARVVLAGHTDSVGTREYNMKLSHRRAASVRKYLVEKEGIDESRITLSGFGFEDPIATNDTAEGRALNRRVQGIFSNIE
;
A
#
# COMPACT_ATOMS: atom_id res chain seq x y z
N MET A 1 57.84 -25.52 -30.08
CA MET A 1 56.51 -24.85 -30.13
C MET A 1 55.94 -24.82 -28.72
N ARG A 2 56.11 -23.71 -27.98
CA ARG A 2 55.61 -23.55 -26.60
C ARG A 2 54.60 -22.39 -26.60
N ILE A 3 53.34 -22.71 -26.35
CA ILE A 3 52.22 -21.76 -26.27
C ILE A 3 52.30 -21.10 -24.88
N LYS A 4 52.50 -19.79 -24.82
CA LYS A 4 52.36 -19.00 -23.59
C LYS A 4 50.87 -18.72 -23.36
N GLN A 5 50.30 -19.24 -22.27
CA GLN A 5 48.99 -18.84 -21.79
C GLN A 5 49.09 -17.49 -21.09
N THR A 6 48.40 -16.49 -21.63
CA THR A 6 48.21 -15.18 -20.99
C THR A 6 47.01 -15.29 -20.05
N VAL A 7 47.25 -15.23 -18.73
CA VAL A 7 46.18 -15.12 -17.73
C VAL A 7 45.75 -13.65 -17.67
N LEU A 8 44.51 -13.37 -18.08
CA LEU A 8 43.88 -12.06 -17.98
C LEU A 8 43.18 -11.95 -16.62
N THR A 9 43.79 -11.24 -15.67
CA THR A 9 43.19 -10.96 -14.37
C THR A 9 42.09 -9.91 -14.53
N ILE A 10 40.82 -10.33 -14.44
CA ILE A 10 39.67 -9.42 -14.40
C ILE A 10 39.64 -8.79 -13.01
N LEU A 11 39.99 -7.50 -12.91
CA LEU A 11 39.88 -6.71 -11.70
C LEU A 11 38.39 -6.40 -11.46
N LEU A 12 37.76 -7.11 -10.52
CA LEU A 12 36.40 -6.81 -10.08
C LEU A 12 36.44 -5.50 -9.27
N VAL A 13 36.06 -4.39 -9.89
CA VAL A 13 35.88 -3.11 -9.18
C VAL A 13 34.59 -3.22 -8.36
N VAL A 14 34.72 -3.60 -7.10
CA VAL A 14 33.65 -3.45 -6.12
C VAL A 14 33.55 -1.96 -5.81
N LEU A 15 32.56 -1.27 -6.38
CA LEU A 15 32.20 0.09 -5.99
C LEU A 15 31.65 0.03 -4.56
N SER A 16 32.54 0.14 -3.57
CA SER A 16 32.15 0.40 -2.19
C SER A 16 31.58 1.82 -2.14
N VAL A 17 30.28 1.95 -1.85
CA VAL A 17 29.69 3.24 -1.52
C VAL A 17 30.38 3.74 -0.25
N SER A 18 31.11 4.84 -0.34
CA SER A 18 31.86 5.40 0.79
C SER A 18 30.91 5.87 1.90
N PRO A 19 31.20 5.59 3.19
CA PRO A 19 30.37 6.02 4.34
C PRO A 19 30.12 7.54 4.45
N ALA A 20 30.92 8.35 3.76
CA ALA A 20 30.83 9.80 3.75
C ALA A 20 29.53 10.32 3.10
N ALA A 21 28.99 9.65 2.07
CA ALA A 21 27.81 10.13 1.35
C ALA A 21 26.54 10.08 2.22
N ALA A 22 26.30 8.95 2.89
CA ALA A 22 25.18 8.76 3.83
C ALA A 22 25.25 9.79 4.99
N SER A 23 26.45 10.07 5.51
CA SER A 23 26.64 11.07 6.58
C SER A 23 26.25 12.49 6.16
N SER A 24 26.42 12.84 4.89
CA SER A 24 26.09 14.17 4.36
C SER A 24 24.60 14.37 4.14
N GLN A 25 23.88 13.32 3.72
CA GLN A 25 22.43 13.34 3.53
C GLN A 25 21.70 13.50 4.86
N THR A 26 22.05 12.70 5.87
CA THR A 26 21.45 12.80 7.21
C THR A 26 21.70 14.17 7.84
N ALA A 27 22.89 14.75 7.62
CA ALA A 27 23.20 16.11 8.07
C ALA A 27 22.27 17.15 7.41
N LYS A 28 22.00 17.03 6.10
CA LYS A 28 21.03 17.89 5.41
C LYS A 28 19.61 17.72 5.93
N ILE A 29 19.17 16.49 6.21
CA ILE A 29 17.81 16.24 6.74
C ILE A 29 17.64 16.89 8.13
N LYS A 30 18.67 16.86 8.98
CA LYS A 30 18.65 17.56 10.27
C LYS A 30 18.41 19.08 10.13
N THR A 31 18.83 19.70 9.03
CA THR A 31 18.58 21.14 8.79
C THR A 31 17.12 21.49 8.50
N MET A 32 16.27 20.49 8.23
CA MET A 32 14.83 20.66 7.93
C MET A 32 13.95 20.56 9.20
N GLY A 33 14.52 20.77 10.38
CA GLY A 33 13.79 20.71 11.65
C GLY A 33 13.38 19.29 12.06
N GLY A 34 14.04 18.27 11.52
CA GLY A 34 13.89 16.86 11.89
C GLY A 34 15.24 16.15 11.94
N GLY A 35 15.31 14.96 11.33
CA GLY A 35 16.49 14.10 11.27
C GLY A 35 16.49 12.96 12.29
N SER A 36 15.36 12.74 12.98
CA SER A 36 15.14 11.54 13.78
C SER A 36 15.04 10.33 12.87
N GLU A 37 15.70 9.25 13.27
CA GLU A 37 15.51 7.96 12.62
C GLU A 37 14.11 7.45 12.92
N VAL A 38 13.45 6.96 11.87
CA VAL A 38 12.21 6.20 11.96
C VAL A 38 12.36 4.94 11.13
N TYR A 39 11.54 3.94 11.42
CA TYR A 39 11.69 2.61 10.85
C TYR A 39 10.37 2.21 10.19
N LEU A 40 10.41 1.97 8.89
CA LEU A 40 9.28 1.38 8.18
C LEU A 40 9.33 -0.12 8.44
N VAL A 41 8.37 -0.63 9.21
CA VAL A 41 8.33 -2.02 9.67
C VAL A 41 7.28 -2.77 8.87
N ARG A 42 7.70 -3.88 8.28
CA ARG A 42 6.83 -4.76 7.51
C ARG A 42 5.79 -5.41 8.43
N LYS A 43 4.50 -5.34 8.05
CA LYS A 43 3.36 -5.95 8.77
C LYS A 43 2.86 -7.24 8.14
N ALA A 44 3.26 -7.51 6.90
CA ALA A 44 2.93 -8.71 6.16
C ALA A 44 4.12 -9.15 5.34
N ASP A 45 4.37 -10.45 5.27
CA ASP A 45 5.43 -11.04 4.47
C ASP A 45 5.09 -11.07 2.99
N ASN A 46 3.80 -11.32 2.73
CA ASN A 46 3.28 -11.55 1.40
C ASN A 46 2.03 -10.71 1.16
N PHE A 47 1.79 -10.35 -0.09
CA PHE A 47 0.48 -9.85 -0.50
C PHE A 47 0.00 -10.47 -1.80
N ILE A 48 -1.31 -10.66 -1.89
CA ILE A 48 -1.96 -11.19 -3.08
C ILE A 48 -3.01 -10.19 -3.53
N ILE A 49 -2.95 -9.80 -4.80
CA ILE A 49 -4.08 -9.15 -5.47
C ILE A 49 -4.95 -10.25 -6.04
N LEU A 50 -6.13 -10.44 -5.43
CA LEU A 50 -7.16 -11.34 -5.91
C LEU A 50 -8.27 -10.49 -6.51
N TYR A 51 -8.43 -10.51 -7.83
CA TYR A 51 -9.30 -9.53 -8.48
C TYR A 51 -10.37 -10.15 -9.36
N ASP A 52 -11.54 -9.53 -9.30
CA ASP A 52 -12.67 -9.79 -10.16
C ASP A 52 -12.51 -9.00 -11.46
N ARG A 53 -12.77 -9.67 -12.59
CA ARG A 53 -12.86 -9.03 -13.90
C ARG A 53 -14.04 -9.55 -14.71
N SER A 54 -15.01 -10.14 -14.04
CA SER A 54 -16.21 -10.69 -14.61
C SER A 54 -17.06 -9.62 -15.29
N GLY A 55 -18.12 -10.07 -15.97
CA GLY A 55 -19.06 -9.15 -16.62
C GLY A 55 -19.71 -8.14 -15.65
N SER A 56 -19.92 -8.51 -14.38
CA SER A 56 -20.57 -7.63 -13.39
C SER A 56 -19.71 -6.43 -13.00
N MET A 57 -18.39 -6.54 -13.17
CA MET A 57 -17.43 -5.44 -12.98
C MET A 57 -17.49 -4.37 -14.09
N GLY A 58 -18.43 -4.51 -15.04
CA GLY A 58 -18.67 -3.55 -16.11
C GLY A 58 -19.60 -2.40 -15.74
N ASP A 59 -20.22 -2.44 -14.56
CA ASP A 59 -21.01 -1.32 -14.08
C ASP A 59 -20.16 -0.06 -13.90
N ILE A 60 -20.76 1.10 -14.17
CA ILE A 60 -20.11 2.39 -13.98
C ILE A 60 -20.07 2.70 -12.50
N LEU A 61 -18.87 3.00 -12.02
CA LEU A 61 -18.67 3.37 -10.64
C LEU A 61 -19.27 4.75 -10.38
N LYS A 62 -20.09 4.85 -9.33
CA LYS A 62 -20.89 6.03 -9.00
C LYS A 62 -20.02 7.29 -8.91
N GLY A 63 -20.48 8.37 -9.55
CA GLY A 63 -19.75 9.65 -9.56
C GLY A 63 -18.52 9.67 -10.47
N THR A 64 -18.33 8.65 -11.31
CA THR A 64 -17.23 8.57 -12.27
C THR A 64 -17.73 8.17 -13.66
N VAL A 65 -16.83 8.20 -14.64
CA VAL A 65 -17.02 7.62 -15.99
C VAL A 65 -16.33 6.26 -16.15
N MET A 66 -15.73 5.74 -15.08
CA MET A 66 -14.96 4.49 -15.10
C MET A 66 -15.88 3.31 -14.78
N THR A 67 -15.64 2.17 -15.42
CA THR A 67 -16.18 0.90 -14.93
C THR A 67 -15.52 0.54 -13.59
N GLU A 68 -16.17 -0.31 -12.80
CA GLU A 68 -15.58 -0.85 -11.56
C GLU A 68 -14.22 -1.53 -11.82
N LEU A 69 -14.10 -2.31 -12.90
CA LEU A 69 -12.83 -2.90 -13.32
C LEU A 69 -11.77 -1.83 -13.65
N ALA A 70 -12.15 -0.75 -14.35
CA ALA A 70 -11.23 0.32 -14.69
C ALA A 70 -10.75 1.08 -13.45
N ALA A 71 -11.65 1.36 -12.50
CA ALA A 71 -11.33 2.00 -11.22
C ALA A 71 -10.37 1.14 -10.38
N GLN A 72 -10.65 -0.16 -10.26
CA GLN A 72 -9.76 -1.12 -9.60
C GLN A 72 -8.36 -1.12 -10.21
N ARG A 73 -8.25 -1.17 -11.55
CA ARG A 73 -6.96 -1.13 -12.24
C ARG A 73 -6.20 0.16 -11.96
N LYS A 74 -6.88 1.31 -11.96
CA LYS A 74 -6.29 2.61 -11.63
C LYS A 74 -5.70 2.60 -10.22
N ILE A 75 -6.46 2.14 -9.22
CA ILE A 75 -6.02 2.01 -7.82
C ILE A 75 -4.76 1.13 -7.72
N LEU A 76 -4.76 -0.03 -8.38
CA LEU A 76 -3.62 -0.95 -8.35
C LEU A 76 -2.36 -0.34 -8.97
N ILE A 77 -2.49 0.37 -10.09
CA ILE A 77 -1.38 1.05 -10.77
C ILE A 77 -0.81 2.16 -9.86
N GLU A 78 -1.68 3.00 -9.31
CA GLU A 78 -1.29 4.09 -8.41
C GLU A 78 -0.63 3.56 -7.14
N LYS A 79 -1.14 2.46 -6.56
CA LYS A 79 -0.50 1.82 -5.39
C LYS A 79 0.86 1.25 -5.71
N ASN A 80 0.98 0.46 -6.76
CA ASN A 80 2.26 -0.12 -7.12
C ASN A 80 3.33 0.96 -7.37
N ALA A 81 2.94 2.11 -7.93
CA ALA A 81 3.85 3.21 -8.17
C ALA A 81 4.42 3.82 -6.88
N THR A 82 3.62 3.89 -5.81
CA THR A 82 4.04 4.55 -4.55
C THR A 82 4.70 3.61 -3.56
N LEU A 83 4.30 2.32 -3.49
CA LEU A 83 4.74 1.36 -2.47
C LEU A 83 6.26 1.42 -2.19
N PRO A 84 6.70 1.44 -0.92
CA PRO A 84 8.12 1.32 -0.59
C PRO A 84 8.65 -0.07 -0.94
N ASP A 85 9.96 -0.20 -1.15
CA ASP A 85 10.58 -1.50 -1.39
C ASP A 85 10.86 -2.18 -0.05
N MET A 86 10.08 -3.22 0.27
CA MET A 86 10.02 -3.83 1.62
C MET A 86 10.14 -5.35 1.61
N ASN A 87 10.92 -5.92 0.69
CA ASN A 87 11.18 -7.37 0.61
C ASN A 87 9.92 -8.28 0.67
N TRP A 88 8.80 -7.85 0.10
CA TRP A 88 7.58 -8.65 0.04
C TRP A 88 7.67 -9.76 -1.01
N GLN A 89 6.96 -10.87 -0.80
CA GLN A 89 6.48 -11.69 -1.91
C GLN A 89 5.12 -11.15 -2.39
N ALA A 90 4.88 -11.20 -3.71
CA ALA A 90 3.64 -10.72 -4.30
C ALA A 90 3.05 -11.70 -5.31
N GLY A 91 1.72 -11.70 -5.43
CA GLY A 91 0.97 -12.47 -6.42
C GLY A 91 -0.21 -11.68 -7.00
N ILE A 92 -0.60 -11.99 -8.24
CA ILE A 92 -1.79 -11.45 -8.89
C ILE A 92 -2.57 -12.62 -9.51
N TYR A 93 -3.79 -12.81 -9.03
CA TYR A 93 -4.69 -13.87 -9.47
C TYR A 93 -6.09 -13.32 -9.75
N SER A 94 -6.82 -13.99 -10.63
CA SER A 94 -8.23 -13.70 -10.86
C SER A 94 -9.06 -14.99 -10.79
N PHE A 95 -10.19 -14.91 -10.10
CA PHE A 95 -11.21 -15.98 -10.08
C PHE A 95 -12.22 -15.83 -11.22
N THR A 96 -11.86 -15.10 -12.28
CA THR A 96 -12.62 -14.99 -13.53
C THR A 96 -11.82 -15.68 -14.64
N PRO A 97 -12.23 -16.87 -15.08
CA PRO A 97 -11.54 -17.61 -16.14
C PRO A 97 -11.45 -16.80 -17.44
N ALA A 98 -10.29 -16.83 -18.09
CA ALA A 98 -10.12 -16.25 -19.43
C ALA A 98 -10.73 -17.16 -20.51
N ASN A 99 -10.47 -18.47 -20.41
CA ASN A 99 -10.81 -19.48 -21.43
C ASN A 99 -11.63 -20.66 -20.87
N GLY A 100 -12.06 -20.61 -19.61
CA GLY A 100 -12.90 -21.63 -18.97
C GLY A 100 -12.18 -22.86 -18.40
N PHE A 101 -10.85 -22.96 -18.51
CA PHE A 101 -10.08 -24.10 -18.00
C PHE A 101 -9.56 -23.93 -16.57
N ASP A 102 -9.09 -22.73 -16.22
CA ASP A 102 -8.56 -22.43 -14.89
C ASP A 102 -9.61 -21.66 -14.08
N ASN A 103 -9.93 -22.12 -12.87
CA ASN A 103 -10.81 -21.34 -11.99
C ASN A 103 -10.06 -20.16 -11.37
N LEU A 104 -8.77 -20.31 -11.07
CA LEU A 104 -7.87 -19.27 -10.60
C LEU A 104 -6.77 -18.96 -11.63
N VAL A 105 -7.01 -17.93 -12.44
CA VAL A 105 -6.05 -17.45 -13.45
C VAL A 105 -4.89 -16.74 -12.78
N THR A 106 -3.66 -17.18 -13.09
CA THR A 106 -2.43 -16.56 -12.58
C THR A 106 -1.89 -15.53 -13.57
N TYR A 107 -1.75 -14.28 -13.15
CA TYR A 107 -1.10 -13.21 -13.94
C TYR A 107 0.31 -12.91 -13.46
N TYR A 108 0.51 -12.97 -12.15
CA TYR A 108 1.81 -12.83 -11.49
C TYR A 108 1.88 -13.95 -10.44
N PRO A 109 2.62 -15.05 -10.68
CA PRO A 109 2.77 -16.09 -9.67
C PRO A 109 3.42 -15.52 -8.42
N MET A 110 3.22 -16.18 -7.28
CA MET A 110 3.93 -15.80 -6.06
C MET A 110 5.44 -15.83 -6.30
N GLN A 111 6.07 -14.68 -6.08
CA GLN A 111 7.51 -14.47 -6.23
C GLN A 111 7.89 -13.17 -5.53
N GLN A 112 9.20 -12.90 -5.46
CA GLN A 112 9.71 -11.63 -4.97
C GLN A 112 9.00 -10.46 -5.66
N TYR A 113 8.52 -9.51 -4.87
CA TYR A 113 7.91 -8.31 -5.39
C TYR A 113 8.96 -7.47 -6.14
N ASP A 114 8.73 -7.27 -7.44
CA ASP A 114 9.49 -6.34 -8.26
C ASP A 114 8.52 -5.30 -8.83
N LYS A 115 8.67 -4.05 -8.40
CA LYS A 115 7.77 -2.95 -8.73
C LYS A 115 7.59 -2.75 -10.25
N LYS A 116 8.65 -2.91 -11.04
CA LYS A 116 8.62 -2.70 -12.50
C LYS A 116 7.89 -3.85 -13.21
N ARG A 117 8.19 -5.08 -12.84
CA ARG A 117 7.53 -6.29 -13.37
C ARG A 117 6.07 -6.34 -12.97
N PHE A 118 5.76 -5.97 -11.73
CA PHE A 118 4.38 -5.85 -11.25
C PHE A 118 3.62 -4.78 -12.04
N SER A 119 4.21 -3.60 -12.24
CA SER A 119 3.65 -2.53 -13.09
C SER A 119 3.37 -3.00 -14.53
N ARG A 120 4.35 -3.67 -15.16
CA ARG A 120 4.18 -4.24 -16.50
C ARG A 120 3.04 -5.25 -16.53
N THR A 121 2.93 -6.11 -15.52
CA THR A 121 1.84 -7.09 -15.43
C THR A 121 0.50 -6.38 -15.34
N LEU A 122 0.35 -5.40 -14.45
CA LEU A 122 -0.88 -4.61 -14.32
C LEU A 122 -1.28 -3.94 -15.65
N SER A 123 -0.32 -3.43 -16.42
CA SER A 123 -0.56 -2.79 -17.71
C SER A 123 -1.10 -3.75 -18.78
N LEU A 124 -0.71 -5.02 -18.71
CA LEU A 124 -1.05 -6.09 -19.66
C LEU A 124 -2.30 -6.88 -19.25
N MET A 125 -2.74 -6.80 -17.99
CA MET A 125 -3.96 -7.46 -17.55
C MET A 125 -5.17 -7.06 -18.44
N PRO A 126 -6.16 -7.93 -18.60
CA PRO A 126 -7.38 -7.63 -19.37
C PRO A 126 -8.10 -6.36 -18.91
N ARG A 127 -8.61 -5.58 -19.87
CA ARG A 127 -9.30 -4.29 -19.63
C ARG A 127 -10.82 -4.40 -19.72
N GLU A 128 -11.33 -5.39 -20.44
CA GLU A 128 -12.77 -5.55 -20.66
C GLU A 128 -13.40 -6.43 -19.59
N PRO A 129 -14.46 -6.00 -18.90
CA PRO A 129 -15.18 -6.82 -17.92
C PRO A 129 -15.89 -7.97 -18.65
N LYS A 130 -15.43 -9.21 -18.42
CA LYS A 130 -15.95 -10.39 -19.13
C LYS A 130 -15.59 -11.68 -18.41
N GLY A 131 -16.54 -12.59 -18.38
CA GLY A 131 -16.40 -13.93 -17.83
C GLY A 131 -17.34 -14.15 -16.64
N ALA A 132 -17.49 -15.43 -16.26
CA ALA A 132 -18.23 -15.81 -15.07
C ALA A 132 -17.40 -15.56 -13.81
N THR A 133 -18.08 -15.38 -12.69
CA THR A 133 -17.43 -15.03 -11.42
C THR A 133 -17.34 -16.24 -10.51
N LEU A 134 -16.19 -16.94 -10.53
CA LEU A 134 -15.99 -18.22 -9.84
C LEU A 134 -15.37 -18.05 -8.45
N LEU A 135 -15.93 -17.16 -7.64
CA LEU A 135 -15.36 -16.78 -6.34
C LEU A 135 -15.15 -17.97 -5.39
N GLN A 136 -16.08 -18.93 -5.35
CA GLN A 136 -15.96 -20.12 -4.49
C GLN A 136 -14.80 -21.03 -4.91
N GLN A 137 -14.68 -21.30 -6.20
CA GLN A 137 -13.61 -22.12 -6.76
C GLN A 137 -12.27 -21.41 -6.63
N GLY A 138 -12.22 -20.10 -6.93
CA GLY A 138 -11.01 -19.29 -6.77
C GLY A 138 -10.48 -19.29 -5.35
N LEU A 139 -11.35 -19.12 -4.34
CA LEU A 139 -10.96 -19.24 -2.93
C LEU A 139 -10.52 -20.67 -2.56
N THR A 140 -11.10 -21.69 -3.17
CA THR A 140 -10.71 -23.09 -2.96
C THR A 140 -9.30 -23.36 -3.52
N GLU A 141 -9.01 -22.91 -4.74
CA GLU A 141 -7.70 -23.06 -5.38
C GLU A 141 -6.62 -22.18 -4.73
N LEU A 142 -7.01 -21.04 -4.16
CA LEU A 142 -6.08 -20.16 -3.44
C LEU A 142 -5.40 -20.87 -2.26
N ASP A 143 -6.05 -21.86 -1.66
CA ASP A 143 -5.46 -22.69 -0.59
C ASP A 143 -4.15 -23.35 -1.05
N GLN A 144 -4.06 -23.77 -2.31
CA GLN A 144 -2.86 -24.40 -2.88
C GLN A 144 -1.72 -23.42 -3.11
N VAL A 145 -2.05 -22.16 -3.38
CA VAL A 145 -1.07 -21.06 -3.48
C VAL A 145 -0.53 -20.76 -2.09
N LEU A 146 -1.42 -20.56 -1.12
CA LEU A 146 -1.08 -20.21 0.26
C LEU A 146 -0.28 -21.31 0.97
N ALA A 147 -0.59 -22.59 0.70
CA ALA A 147 0.13 -23.72 1.29
C ALA A 147 1.63 -23.78 0.94
N LYS A 148 2.07 -23.03 -0.08
CA LYS A 148 3.48 -22.93 -0.50
C LYS A 148 4.17 -21.70 0.09
N MET A 149 3.46 -20.90 0.88
CA MET A 149 3.92 -19.64 1.43
C MET A 149 4.16 -19.77 2.93
N SER A 150 5.04 -18.91 3.45
CA SER A 150 5.29 -18.76 4.87
C SER A 150 5.11 -17.31 5.29
N GLY A 151 4.83 -17.09 6.57
CA GLY A 151 4.62 -15.74 7.10
C GLY A 151 3.25 -15.16 6.76
N LYS A 152 3.02 -13.96 7.27
CA LYS A 152 1.72 -13.31 7.22
C LYS A 152 1.38 -12.84 5.82
N THR A 153 0.17 -13.15 5.36
CA THR A 153 -0.28 -12.82 3.99
C THR A 153 -1.50 -11.90 3.99
N VAL A 154 -1.43 -10.79 3.26
CA VAL A 154 -2.60 -9.92 3.05
C VAL A 154 -3.18 -10.18 1.66
N ILE A 155 -4.44 -10.61 1.61
CA ILE A 155 -5.19 -10.79 0.36
C ILE A 155 -6.03 -9.54 0.13
N PHE A 156 -5.68 -8.77 -0.89
CA PHE A 156 -6.50 -7.68 -1.40
C PHE A 156 -7.50 -8.23 -2.40
N LEU A 157 -8.73 -8.47 -1.93
CA LEU A 157 -9.82 -8.97 -2.76
C LEU A 157 -10.59 -7.80 -3.35
N PHE A 158 -10.55 -7.62 -4.67
CA PHE A 158 -11.41 -6.65 -5.35
C PHE A 158 -12.57 -7.35 -6.04
N SER A 159 -13.81 -7.00 -5.69
CA SER A 159 -15.02 -7.58 -6.28
C SER A 159 -16.26 -6.76 -5.93
N ASP A 160 -17.29 -6.84 -6.77
CA ASP A 160 -18.64 -6.38 -6.47
C ASP A 160 -19.45 -7.42 -5.65
N GLY A 161 -18.82 -8.57 -5.41
CA GLY A 161 -19.32 -9.69 -4.64
C GLY A 161 -20.34 -10.56 -5.36
N GLN A 162 -20.71 -10.22 -6.60
CA GLN A 162 -21.56 -11.12 -7.39
C GLN A 162 -20.75 -12.36 -7.72
N TYR A 163 -21.35 -13.54 -7.59
CA TYR A 163 -20.69 -14.79 -7.95
C TYR A 163 -21.69 -15.80 -8.48
N THR A 164 -21.21 -16.78 -9.25
CA THR A 164 -22.01 -17.92 -9.70
C THR A 164 -21.97 -19.00 -8.61
N PRO A 165 -23.03 -19.18 -7.81
CA PRO A 165 -23.00 -20.12 -6.70
C PRO A 165 -22.99 -21.57 -7.20
N VAL A 166 -22.18 -22.40 -6.56
CA VAL A 166 -22.17 -23.86 -6.70
C VAL A 166 -22.55 -24.47 -5.36
N GLU A 167 -23.69 -25.15 -5.31
CA GLU A 167 -24.29 -25.65 -4.06
C GLU A 167 -23.40 -26.64 -3.31
N SER A 168 -22.61 -27.44 -4.03
CA SER A 168 -21.69 -28.42 -3.44
C SER A 168 -20.44 -27.79 -2.81
N ILE A 169 -20.20 -26.50 -3.04
CA ILE A 169 -19.04 -25.77 -2.50
C ILE A 169 -19.51 -24.87 -1.35
N LYS A 170 -18.70 -24.79 -0.29
CA LYS A 170 -18.97 -23.90 0.84
C LYS A 170 -19.13 -22.45 0.39
N SER A 171 -19.91 -21.67 1.14
CA SER A 171 -20.10 -20.25 0.86
C SER A 171 -18.77 -19.49 0.89
N PRO A 172 -18.64 -18.34 0.18
CA PRO A 172 -17.39 -17.58 0.16
C PRO A 172 -16.88 -17.20 1.55
N GLY A 173 -17.77 -16.79 2.46
CA GLY A 173 -17.38 -16.48 3.84
C GLY A 173 -16.89 -17.71 4.63
N ALA A 174 -17.47 -18.90 4.42
CA ALA A 174 -17.01 -20.13 5.07
C ALA A 174 -15.65 -20.59 4.52
N LEU A 175 -15.41 -20.43 3.21
CA LEU A 175 -14.10 -20.69 2.60
C LEU A 175 -13.04 -19.72 3.13
N ALA A 176 -13.33 -18.42 3.15
CA ALA A 176 -12.42 -17.39 3.67
C ALA A 176 -12.06 -17.63 5.15
N LYS A 177 -13.04 -17.97 6.00
CA LYS A 177 -12.78 -18.39 7.39
C LYS A 177 -11.88 -19.63 7.46
N GLY A 178 -12.13 -20.63 6.61
CA GLY A 178 -11.29 -21.82 6.55
C GLY A 178 -9.85 -21.53 6.16
N LEU A 179 -9.63 -20.63 5.20
CA LEU A 179 -8.30 -20.16 4.81
C LEU A 179 -7.61 -19.42 5.95
N ALA A 180 -8.31 -18.48 6.59
CA ALA A 180 -7.82 -17.70 7.73
C ALA A 180 -7.49 -18.53 8.99
N LEU A 181 -8.09 -19.71 9.13
CA LEU A 181 -7.78 -20.65 10.21
C LEU A 181 -6.54 -21.51 9.90
N ARG A 182 -6.27 -21.80 8.62
CA ARG A 182 -5.15 -22.64 8.20
C ARG A 182 -3.86 -21.87 7.94
N HIS A 183 -3.98 -20.60 7.56
CA HIS A 183 -2.88 -19.75 7.15
C HIS A 183 -2.95 -18.44 7.93
N ASP A 184 -1.79 -17.86 8.28
CA ASP A 184 -1.71 -16.52 8.85
C ASP A 184 -2.01 -15.48 7.75
N LEU A 185 -3.29 -15.16 7.58
CA LEU A 185 -3.73 -14.22 6.54
C LEU A 185 -4.83 -13.27 6.98
N CYS A 186 -4.93 -12.15 6.28
CA CYS A 186 -5.99 -11.16 6.43
C CYS A 186 -6.60 -10.85 5.06
N PHE A 187 -7.93 -10.73 4.99
CA PHE A 187 -8.60 -10.22 3.81
C PHE A 187 -8.80 -8.71 3.92
N ALA A 188 -8.22 -7.95 3.00
CA ALA A 188 -8.54 -6.56 2.75
C ALA A 188 -9.50 -6.51 1.54
N VAL A 189 -10.80 -6.52 1.82
CA VAL A 189 -11.85 -6.60 0.80
C VAL A 189 -12.18 -5.22 0.27
N VAL A 190 -11.95 -4.99 -1.02
CA VAL A 190 -12.34 -3.79 -1.74
C VAL A 190 -13.67 -4.06 -2.44
N ASN A 191 -14.75 -3.54 -1.86
CA ASN A 191 -16.09 -3.62 -2.41
C ASN A 191 -16.24 -2.62 -3.57
N THR A 192 -16.52 -3.11 -4.78
CA THR A 192 -16.65 -2.23 -5.96
C THR A 192 -18.09 -1.87 -6.32
N GLY A 193 -19.08 -2.64 -5.86
CA GLY A 193 -20.48 -2.49 -6.27
C GLY A 193 -21.41 -2.33 -5.09
N ALA A 194 -21.29 -1.20 -4.37
CA ALA A 194 -22.05 -0.85 -3.17
C ALA A 194 -23.48 -1.41 -3.12
N GLU A 195 -23.81 -2.15 -2.04
CA GLU A 195 -25.15 -2.66 -1.70
C GLU A 195 -25.84 -3.55 -2.75
N LYS A 196 -25.09 -4.07 -3.74
CA LYS A 196 -25.59 -5.08 -4.69
C LYS A 196 -25.84 -6.43 -4.01
N LYS A 197 -26.49 -7.36 -4.74
CA LYS A 197 -26.74 -8.76 -4.31
C LYS A 197 -25.50 -9.46 -3.75
N GLY A 198 -24.32 -9.10 -4.26
CA GLY A 198 -23.02 -9.64 -3.86
C GLY A 198 -22.50 -9.18 -2.49
N PHE A 199 -23.01 -8.08 -1.95
CA PHE A 199 -22.45 -7.41 -0.78
C PHE A 199 -22.35 -8.32 0.46
N LYS A 200 -23.37 -9.16 0.71
CA LYS A 200 -23.37 -10.09 1.84
C LYS A 200 -22.22 -11.10 1.77
N ALA A 201 -21.85 -11.55 0.57
CA ALA A 201 -20.79 -12.54 0.38
C ALA A 201 -19.41 -11.94 0.71
N ILE A 202 -19.10 -10.78 0.14
CA ILE A 202 -17.82 -10.10 0.38
C ILE A 202 -17.72 -9.54 1.81
N LYS A 203 -18.83 -9.09 2.40
CA LYS A 203 -18.87 -8.73 3.83
C LYS A 203 -18.54 -9.93 4.72
N ALA A 204 -19.02 -11.13 4.37
CA ALA A 204 -18.69 -12.35 5.12
C ALA A 204 -17.21 -12.74 4.97
N ILE A 205 -16.58 -12.52 3.81
CA ILE A 205 -15.13 -12.69 3.61
C ILE A 205 -14.35 -11.68 4.46
N ALA A 206 -14.77 -10.42 4.46
CA ALA A 206 -14.16 -9.36 5.26
C ALA A 206 -14.28 -9.61 6.78
N SER A 207 -15.18 -10.50 7.21
CA SER A 207 -15.33 -10.94 8.61
C SER A 207 -14.72 -12.33 8.84
N ALA A 208 -13.75 -12.75 8.03
CA ALA A 208 -13.11 -14.06 8.16
C ALA A 208 -12.34 -14.21 9.48
N ASN A 209 -11.68 -13.15 9.94
CA ASN A 209 -10.95 -13.07 11.21
C ASN A 209 -10.79 -11.60 11.66
N GLU A 210 -10.14 -11.37 12.80
CA GLU A 210 -10.01 -10.05 13.43
C GLU A 210 -9.24 -9.02 12.59
N CYS A 211 -8.30 -9.46 11.76
CA CYS A 211 -7.51 -8.55 10.92
C CYS A 211 -8.11 -8.35 9.52
N SER A 212 -9.18 -9.05 9.18
CA SER A 212 -9.89 -8.86 7.91
C SER A 212 -10.83 -7.65 8.01
N TYR A 213 -10.96 -6.91 6.91
CA TYR A 213 -11.80 -5.72 6.84
C TYR A 213 -12.30 -5.46 5.42
N MET A 214 -13.26 -4.55 5.30
CA MET A 214 -13.83 -4.11 4.03
C MET A 214 -13.69 -2.61 3.88
N VAL A 215 -13.42 -2.17 2.65
CA VAL A 215 -13.38 -0.77 2.23
C VAL A 215 -14.18 -0.62 0.93
N SER A 216 -14.89 0.50 0.75
CA SER A 216 -15.53 0.78 -0.54
C SER A 216 -14.52 1.30 -1.55
N ILE A 217 -14.63 0.90 -2.81
CA ILE A 217 -13.79 1.44 -3.89
C ILE A 217 -13.95 2.96 -4.04
N ASP A 218 -15.13 3.50 -3.74
CA ASP A 218 -15.38 4.95 -3.75
C ASP A 218 -14.47 5.68 -2.76
N GLU A 219 -14.15 5.02 -1.64
CA GLU A 219 -13.27 5.56 -0.63
C GLU A 219 -11.80 5.46 -1.06
N LEU A 220 -11.43 4.42 -1.80
CA LEU A 220 -10.08 4.24 -2.33
C LEU A 220 -9.78 5.11 -3.55
N LEU A 221 -10.78 5.51 -4.33
CA LEU A 221 -10.57 6.40 -5.45
C LEU A 221 -10.07 7.76 -4.95
N GLY A 222 -8.83 8.10 -5.31
CA GLY A 222 -8.14 9.29 -4.80
C GLY A 222 -7.55 9.12 -3.40
N ASN A 223 -7.87 8.02 -2.69
CA ASN A 223 -7.28 7.67 -1.38
C ASN A 223 -6.83 6.20 -1.29
N PRO A 224 -6.06 5.68 -2.26
CA PRO A 224 -5.81 4.23 -2.34
C PRO A 224 -4.94 3.68 -1.19
N GLU A 225 -4.44 4.54 -0.31
CA GLU A 225 -3.52 4.27 0.79
C GLU A 225 -4.17 3.58 2.00
N TRP A 226 -5.50 3.45 2.05
CA TRP A 226 -6.12 2.57 3.07
C TRP A 226 -5.75 1.09 2.90
N MET A 227 -5.20 0.72 1.75
CA MET A 227 -4.65 -0.60 1.51
C MET A 227 -3.24 -0.78 2.10
N THR A 228 -2.43 0.28 2.24
CA THR A 228 -1.00 0.16 2.59
C THR A 228 -0.75 -0.04 4.08
N ASN A 229 -1.67 0.42 4.94
CA ASN A 229 -1.60 0.21 6.40
C ASN A 229 -1.58 -1.28 6.81
N SER A 230 -2.02 -2.18 5.93
CA SER A 230 -1.96 -3.63 6.14
C SER A 230 -0.58 -4.22 5.83
N LEU A 231 0.25 -3.50 5.07
CA LEU A 231 1.54 -3.98 4.58
C LEU A 231 2.72 -3.49 5.42
N PHE A 232 2.65 -2.27 5.97
CA PHE A 232 3.69 -1.74 6.84
C PHE A 232 3.18 -0.67 7.81
N SER A 233 4.01 -0.38 8.81
CA SER A 233 3.84 0.73 9.76
C SER A 233 5.11 1.56 9.82
N VAL A 234 5.01 2.77 10.34
CA VAL A 234 6.16 3.59 10.73
C VAL A 234 6.30 3.53 12.25
N VAL A 235 7.51 3.31 12.76
CA VAL A 235 7.79 3.38 14.20
C VAL A 235 9.02 4.24 14.48
N GLU A 236 9.03 4.96 15.60
CA GLU A 236 10.16 5.81 16.00
C GLU A 236 11.32 5.01 16.59
N LYS A 237 11.03 3.90 17.28
CA LYS A 237 12.04 3.08 17.92
C LYS A 237 12.45 1.95 17.00
N LYS A 238 13.77 1.74 16.90
CA LYS A 238 14.32 0.58 16.19
C LYS A 238 13.67 -0.69 16.73
N PRO A 239 13.03 -1.51 15.88
CA PRO A 239 12.43 -2.74 16.35
C PRO A 239 13.52 -3.68 16.86
N VAL A 240 13.38 -4.13 18.11
CA VAL A 240 14.34 -5.08 18.69
C VAL A 240 14.09 -6.46 18.09
N GLY A 241 15.11 -7.04 17.46
CA GLY A 241 15.05 -8.39 16.89
C GLY A 241 14.33 -8.51 15.54
N ALA A 242 13.78 -7.43 14.97
CA ALA A 242 13.29 -7.46 13.59
C ALA A 242 14.44 -7.24 12.62
N THR A 243 14.53 -8.07 11.58
CA THR A 243 15.48 -7.90 10.48
C THR A 243 14.88 -7.14 9.30
N ASP A 244 13.55 -7.00 9.27
CA ASP A 244 12.81 -6.58 8.08
C ASP A 244 12.19 -5.20 8.27
N PHE A 245 13.06 -4.20 8.37
CA PHE A 245 12.68 -2.79 8.39
C PHE A 245 13.51 -2.01 7.38
N SER A 246 12.95 -0.91 6.88
CA SER A 246 13.70 0.10 6.14
C SER A 246 13.95 1.31 7.02
N LEU A 247 15.18 1.82 7.01
CA LEU A 247 15.51 3.07 7.70
C LEU A 247 14.89 4.25 6.94
N GLY A 248 14.28 5.15 7.69
CA GLY A 248 13.80 6.43 7.21
C GLY A 248 14.22 7.55 8.14
N TYR A 249 14.07 8.78 7.65
CA TYR A 249 14.39 9.98 8.42
C TYR A 249 13.21 10.93 8.38
N GLU A 250 12.67 11.23 9.55
CA GLU A 250 11.58 12.17 9.72
C GLU A 250 12.08 13.61 9.54
N TRP A 251 11.29 14.46 8.88
CA TRP A 251 11.47 15.91 8.90
C TRP A 251 10.47 16.59 9.85
N GLN A 252 10.50 17.91 9.99
CA GLN A 252 9.56 18.62 10.86
C GLN A 252 8.07 18.28 10.57
N ASN A 253 7.33 17.91 11.62
CA ASN A 253 5.89 17.65 11.53
C ASN A 253 5.10 18.87 11.04
N ILE A 254 4.13 18.62 10.15
CA ILE A 254 3.18 19.62 9.67
C ILE A 254 1.92 19.55 10.54
N LEU A 255 1.60 20.59 11.31
CA LEU A 255 0.43 20.62 12.20
C LEU A 255 -0.78 21.27 11.52
N PHE A 256 -1.97 20.83 11.94
CA PHE A 256 -3.24 21.26 11.37
C PHE A 256 -4.21 21.76 12.44
N ASP A 257 -5.05 22.71 12.05
CA ASP A 257 -6.13 23.19 12.89
C ASP A 257 -7.21 22.12 13.07
N PHE A 258 -8.06 22.31 14.09
CA PHE A 258 -9.16 21.41 14.36
C PHE A 258 -10.04 21.26 13.12
N ASP A 259 -10.29 20.01 12.73
CA ASP A 259 -11.10 19.65 11.58
C ASP A 259 -10.63 20.17 10.20
N LYS A 260 -9.37 20.63 10.11
CA LYS A 260 -8.77 21.14 8.86
C LYS A 260 -7.73 20.21 8.27
N SER A 261 -7.52 20.37 6.96
CA SER A 261 -6.48 19.69 6.19
C SER A 261 -5.64 20.64 5.33
N ASP A 262 -5.79 21.95 5.49
CA ASP A 262 -5.04 22.95 4.73
C ASP A 262 -3.63 23.10 5.30
N VAL A 263 -2.63 23.13 4.42
CA VAL A 263 -1.23 23.37 4.81
C VAL A 263 -1.06 24.86 5.10
N LYS A 264 -0.62 25.19 6.33
CA LYS A 264 -0.39 26.58 6.76
C LYS A 264 0.88 27.16 6.12
N ALA A 265 0.88 28.47 5.89
CA ALA A 265 1.98 29.19 5.24
C ALA A 265 3.33 29.05 5.96
N GLU A 266 3.31 28.89 7.29
CA GLU A 266 4.50 28.67 8.12
C GLU A 266 5.29 27.40 7.72
N TYR A 267 4.64 26.43 7.08
CA TYR A 267 5.29 25.19 6.63
C TYR A 267 5.81 25.25 5.19
N HIS A 268 5.59 26.35 4.46
CA HIS A 268 6.05 26.46 3.08
C HIS A 268 7.57 26.39 2.97
N GLU A 269 8.31 26.97 3.93
CA GLU A 269 9.78 26.93 3.91
C GLU A 269 10.32 25.50 4.08
N VAL A 270 9.77 24.73 5.02
CA VAL A 270 10.22 23.34 5.21
C VAL A 270 9.85 22.47 4.01
N LEU A 271 8.66 22.66 3.42
CA LEU A 271 8.25 21.92 2.23
C LEU A 271 9.11 22.27 1.00
N ALA A 272 9.56 23.52 0.87
CA ALA A 272 10.52 23.91 -0.16
C ALA A 272 11.89 23.23 0.04
N LYS A 273 12.38 23.12 1.28
CA LYS A 273 13.61 22.37 1.59
C LYS A 273 13.48 20.88 1.26
N VAL A 274 12.32 20.29 1.56
CA VAL A 274 11.98 18.92 1.17
C VAL A 274 12.01 18.75 -0.34
N GLY A 275 11.35 19.66 -1.08
CA GLY A 275 11.34 19.65 -2.54
C GLY A 275 12.75 19.73 -3.14
N ALA A 276 13.57 20.63 -2.61
CA ALA A 276 14.98 20.76 -3.01
C ALA A 276 15.78 19.47 -2.75
N PHE A 277 15.60 18.86 -1.57
CA PHE A 277 16.25 17.58 -1.25
C PHE A 277 15.82 16.47 -2.21
N MET A 278 14.52 16.34 -2.51
CA MET A 278 14.04 15.31 -3.44
C MET A 278 14.55 15.51 -4.88
N LYS A 279 14.79 16.76 -5.30
CA LYS A 279 15.41 17.08 -6.60
C LYS A 279 16.90 16.72 -6.61
N GLU A 280 17.60 16.98 -5.51
CA GLU A 280 19.02 16.63 -5.36
C GLU A 280 19.23 15.11 -5.30
N TYR A 281 18.34 14.38 -4.62
CA TYR A 281 18.40 12.92 -4.44
C TYR A 281 17.25 12.25 -5.21
N PRO A 282 17.40 11.97 -6.51
CA PRO A 282 16.30 11.49 -7.36
C PRO A 282 15.77 10.10 -6.99
N LYS A 283 16.53 9.31 -6.23
CA LYS A 283 16.10 8.01 -5.69
C LYS A 283 15.29 8.11 -4.40
N ALA A 284 15.42 9.22 -3.66
CA ALA A 284 14.72 9.42 -2.40
C ALA A 284 13.21 9.37 -2.61
N ARG A 285 12.51 8.77 -1.65
CA ARG A 285 11.05 8.68 -1.64
C ARG A 285 10.55 9.27 -0.33
N VAL A 286 9.27 9.62 -0.31
CA VAL A 286 8.63 10.20 0.87
C VAL A 286 7.45 9.33 1.28
N VAL A 287 7.34 9.05 2.58
CA VAL A 287 6.12 8.57 3.20
C VAL A 287 5.51 9.72 4.01
N LEU A 288 4.23 10.01 3.77
CA LEU A 288 3.44 11.01 4.50
C LEU A 288 2.39 10.29 5.36
N ALA A 289 2.65 10.20 6.65
CA ALA A 289 1.76 9.61 7.65
C ALA A 289 0.88 10.71 8.27
N GLY A 290 -0.41 10.69 7.97
CA GLY A 290 -1.39 11.62 8.54
C GLY A 290 -2.00 11.09 9.83
N HIS A 291 -2.26 11.99 10.77
CA HIS A 291 -2.84 11.69 12.09
C HIS A 291 -3.91 12.73 12.47
N THR A 292 -4.75 12.37 13.44
CA THR A 292 -5.77 13.23 14.05
C THR A 292 -5.68 13.20 15.57
N ASP A 293 -6.38 14.13 16.21
CA ASP A 293 -6.76 13.94 17.61
C ASP A 293 -7.90 12.92 17.72
N SER A 294 -8.27 12.55 18.95
CA SER A 294 -9.28 11.52 19.22
C SER A 294 -10.74 12.00 19.11
N VAL A 295 -10.99 13.23 18.65
CA VAL A 295 -12.37 13.75 18.55
C VAL A 295 -13.04 13.23 17.29
N GLY A 296 -14.23 12.63 17.43
CA GLY A 296 -15.01 12.09 16.33
C GLY A 296 -14.84 10.59 16.11
N THR A 297 -15.50 10.05 15.09
CA THR A 297 -15.50 8.60 14.84
C THR A 297 -14.18 8.14 14.24
N ARG A 298 -13.86 6.85 14.40
CA ARG A 298 -12.69 6.23 13.76
C ARG A 298 -12.70 6.46 12.25
N GLU A 299 -13.83 6.16 11.60
CA GLU A 299 -13.98 6.34 10.15
C GLU A 299 -13.72 7.79 9.71
N TYR A 300 -14.27 8.75 10.45
CA TYR A 300 -14.07 10.17 10.19
C TYR A 300 -12.58 10.55 10.27
N ASN A 301 -11.92 10.10 11.33
CA ASN A 301 -10.52 10.42 11.57
C ASN A 301 -9.56 9.74 10.60
N MET A 302 -9.87 8.52 10.14
CA MET A 302 -9.14 7.88 9.04
C MET A 302 -9.26 8.69 7.74
N LYS A 303 -10.45 9.22 7.44
CA LYS A 303 -10.68 10.10 6.28
C LYS A 303 -9.92 11.43 6.43
N LEU A 304 -9.97 12.08 7.60
CA LEU A 304 -9.33 13.37 7.84
C LEU A 304 -7.79 13.28 7.83
N SER A 305 -7.22 12.28 8.50
CA SER A 305 -5.76 12.04 8.47
C SER A 305 -5.25 11.85 7.04
N HIS A 306 -5.98 11.10 6.21
CA HIS A 306 -5.62 10.95 4.80
C HIS A 306 -5.67 12.29 4.04
N ARG A 307 -6.74 13.08 4.21
CA ARG A 307 -6.86 14.40 3.57
C ARG A 307 -5.66 15.30 3.90
N ARG A 308 -5.18 15.28 5.15
CA ARG A 308 -3.99 16.03 5.57
C ARG A 308 -2.74 15.59 4.80
N ALA A 309 -2.47 14.28 4.75
CA ALA A 309 -1.33 13.75 4.02
C ALA A 309 -1.43 14.07 2.51
N ALA A 310 -2.64 13.97 1.94
CA ALA A 310 -2.91 14.32 0.55
C ALA A 310 -2.67 15.81 0.26
N SER A 311 -3.02 16.71 1.17
CA SER A 311 -2.73 18.16 1.03
C SER A 311 -1.23 18.45 1.01
N VAL A 312 -0.45 17.78 1.85
CA VAL A 312 1.03 17.92 1.86
C VAL A 312 1.62 17.38 0.55
N ARG A 313 1.16 16.22 0.07
CA ARG A 313 1.56 15.70 -1.25
C ARG A 313 1.20 16.65 -2.37
N LYS A 314 -0.03 17.18 -2.38
CA LYS A 314 -0.49 18.15 -3.38
C LYS A 314 0.45 19.35 -3.43
N TYR A 315 0.86 19.87 -2.26
CA TYR A 315 1.84 20.94 -2.19
C TYR A 315 3.18 20.54 -2.83
N LEU A 316 3.75 19.40 -2.46
CA LEU A 316 5.03 18.92 -3.01
C LEU A 316 4.96 18.67 -4.53
N VAL A 317 3.83 18.18 -5.03
CA VAL A 317 3.64 17.94 -6.48
C VAL A 317 3.46 19.27 -7.21
N GLU A 318 2.52 20.11 -6.79
CA GLU A 318 2.12 21.31 -7.55
C GLU A 318 3.09 22.48 -7.38
N LYS A 319 3.68 22.66 -6.19
CA LYS A 319 4.58 23.78 -5.89
C LYS A 319 6.04 23.40 -6.06
N GLU A 320 6.40 22.19 -5.62
CA GLU A 320 7.78 21.73 -5.70
C GLU A 320 8.09 20.88 -6.93
N GLY A 321 7.09 20.46 -7.71
CA GLY A 321 7.32 19.68 -8.94
C GLY A 321 7.83 18.27 -8.66
N ILE A 322 7.51 17.70 -7.50
CA ILE A 322 7.89 16.33 -7.17
C ILE A 322 6.94 15.35 -7.85
N ASP A 323 7.50 14.32 -8.48
CA ASP A 323 6.72 13.24 -9.09
C ASP A 323 5.88 12.52 -8.03
N GLU A 324 4.56 12.43 -8.26
CA GLU A 324 3.61 11.81 -7.34
C GLU A 324 3.99 10.35 -7.01
N SER A 325 4.60 9.62 -7.95
CA SER A 325 5.05 8.24 -7.75
C SER A 325 6.18 8.12 -6.73
N ARG A 326 6.81 9.22 -6.29
CA ARG A 326 7.83 9.24 -5.23
C ARG A 326 7.24 9.51 -3.85
N ILE A 327 5.94 9.71 -3.74
CA ILE A 327 5.26 10.07 -2.49
C ILE A 327 4.20 8.99 -2.16
N THR A 328 4.37 8.32 -1.03
CA THR A 328 3.39 7.40 -0.44
C THR A 328 2.62 8.13 0.65
N LEU A 329 1.30 7.99 0.72
CA LEU A 329 0.54 8.43 1.90
C LEU A 329 0.19 7.25 2.80
N SER A 330 -0.07 7.54 4.06
CA SER A 330 -0.69 6.63 5.01
C SER A 330 -1.56 7.47 5.95
N GLY A 331 -2.74 6.97 6.31
CA GLY A 331 -3.64 7.64 7.26
C GLY A 331 -3.81 6.78 8.48
N PHE A 332 -3.52 7.30 9.67
CA PHE A 332 -3.57 6.54 10.93
C PHE A 332 -4.72 6.96 11.85
N GLY A 333 -5.52 7.95 11.45
CA GLY A 333 -6.53 8.52 12.33
C GLY A 333 -5.93 8.94 13.67
N PHE A 334 -6.56 8.54 14.77
CA PHE A 334 -6.07 8.79 16.13
C PHE A 334 -5.32 7.61 16.75
N GLU A 335 -5.00 6.57 15.97
CA GLU A 335 -4.46 5.30 16.49
C GLU A 335 -2.97 5.38 16.91
N ASP A 336 -2.30 6.48 16.58
CA ASP A 336 -0.88 6.72 16.89
C ASP A 336 -0.64 8.16 17.40
N PRO A 337 -1.09 8.48 18.63
CA PRO A 337 -0.93 9.79 19.24
C PRO A 337 0.49 9.99 19.79
N ILE A 338 1.04 11.19 19.61
CA ILE A 338 2.36 11.59 20.17
C ILE A 338 2.22 12.42 21.46
N ALA A 339 1.00 12.83 21.77
CA ALA A 339 0.67 13.56 22.99
C ALA A 339 -0.70 13.14 23.53
N THR A 340 -1.01 13.47 24.79
CA THR A 340 -2.33 13.20 25.37
C THR A 340 -3.44 13.88 24.57
N ASN A 341 -4.56 13.18 24.36
CA ASN A 341 -5.76 13.79 23.77
C ASN A 341 -6.64 14.53 24.81
N ASP A 342 -6.25 14.50 26.08
CA ASP A 342 -7.02 15.09 27.18
C ASP A 342 -6.91 16.63 27.18
N THR A 343 -5.78 17.18 26.71
CA THR A 343 -5.53 18.63 26.66
C THR A 343 -5.65 19.20 25.25
N ALA A 344 -5.94 20.51 25.15
CA ALA A 344 -6.05 21.17 23.85
C ALA A 344 -4.72 21.19 23.10
N GLU A 345 -3.62 21.37 23.84
CA GLU A 345 -2.25 21.39 23.37
C GLU A 345 -1.84 20.02 22.84
N GLY A 346 -2.13 18.94 23.58
CA GLY A 346 -1.80 17.59 23.14
C GLY A 346 -2.61 17.17 21.91
N ARG A 347 -3.89 17.52 21.84
CA ARG A 347 -4.69 17.35 20.61
C ARG A 347 -4.08 18.11 19.43
N ALA A 348 -3.56 19.32 19.65
CA ALA A 348 -2.91 20.09 18.58
C ALA A 348 -1.66 19.39 18.03
N LEU A 349 -0.87 18.75 18.88
CA LEU A 349 0.29 17.95 18.45
C LEU A 349 -0.13 16.68 17.68
N ASN A 350 -1.25 16.06 18.06
CA ASN A 350 -1.76 14.87 17.36
C ASN A 350 -2.34 15.17 15.97
N ARG A 351 -2.82 16.38 15.72
CA ARG A 351 -3.28 16.83 14.40
C ARG A 351 -2.09 17.14 13.48
N ARG A 352 -1.42 16.09 12.99
CA ARG A 352 -0.17 16.23 12.24
C ARG A 352 -0.11 15.41 10.96
N VAL A 353 0.86 15.76 10.12
CA VAL A 353 1.45 14.87 9.12
C VAL A 353 2.93 14.73 9.44
N GLN A 354 3.35 13.49 9.68
CA GLN A 354 4.75 13.08 9.75
C GLN A 354 5.22 12.75 8.34
N GLY A 355 6.31 13.38 7.90
CA GLY A 355 6.91 13.08 6.61
C GLY A 355 8.30 12.52 6.75
N ILE A 356 8.56 11.48 5.97
CA ILE A 356 9.68 10.56 6.17
C ILE A 356 10.37 10.36 4.84
N PHE A 357 11.64 10.74 4.78
CA PHE A 357 12.48 10.30 3.67
C PHE A 357 12.78 8.80 3.82
N SER A 358 12.65 8.07 2.73
CA SER A 358 13.06 6.67 2.59
C SER A 358 13.89 6.50 1.32
N ASN A 359 14.63 5.40 1.23
CA ASN A 359 15.46 5.08 0.07
C ASN A 359 16.44 6.23 -0.29
N ILE A 360 17.11 6.78 0.72
CA ILE A 360 18.05 7.89 0.54
C ILE A 360 19.47 7.43 0.15
N GLU A 361 19.79 6.16 0.39
CA GLU A 361 21.11 5.56 0.10
C GLU A 361 21.36 5.20 -1.37
#